data_AF-A0A948L3H1-F1
#
_entry.id   AF-A0A948L3H1-F1
#
_cell.length_a   1.000
_cell.length_b   1.000
_cell.length_c   1.000
_cell.angle_alpha   90.00
_cell.angle_beta   90.00
_cell.angle_gamma   90.00
#
_symmetry.space_group_name_H-M   'P 1'
#
loop_
_entity.id
_entity.type
_entity.pdbx_description
1 polymer ?
#
loop_
_entity_poly.entity_id
_entity_poly.type
_entity_poly.pdbx_seq_one_letter_code
_entity_poly.pdbx_strand_id
1 'polypeptide(L)'
;MDVVINLLIWIHILAFVAGGSNSVVGPVIGARLATATPEMRQGYFGVMNRLSQVGKVAMVALLVTGPLILWLRYGGLEGANTWFWIKMVLVAVMLAAIIYGGINFKKSQAGDVEAGRRAGLAHKVTGLAFAGVLLSAVLAFN
;
A
#
# COMPACT_ATOMS: atom_id res chain seq x y z
N MET A 1 7.97 -10.04 27.14
CA MET A 1 6.92 -9.39 26.33
C MET A 1 7.52 -8.44 25.32
N ASP A 2 8.54 -7.66 25.71
CA ASP A 2 9.15 -6.62 24.88
C ASP A 2 9.76 -7.11 23.56
N VAL A 3 10.41 -8.27 23.55
CA VAL A 3 10.96 -8.86 22.32
C VAL A 3 9.87 -9.13 21.29
N VAL A 4 8.70 -9.63 21.72
CA VAL A 4 7.56 -9.90 20.82
C VAL A 4 7.01 -8.60 20.24
N ILE A 5 6.85 -7.56 21.06
CA ILE A 5 6.40 -6.24 20.62
C ILE A 5 7.39 -5.63 19.62
N ASN A 6 8.69 -5.72 19.89
CA ASN A 6 9.73 -5.20 19.00
C ASN A 6 9.76 -5.96 17.67
N LEU A 7 9.57 -7.28 17.67
CA LEU A 7 9.44 -8.07 16.45
C LEU A 7 8.19 -7.69 15.66
N LEU A 8 7.05 -7.48 16.31
CA LEU A 8 5.83 -7.00 15.65
C LEU A 8 6.04 -5.64 14.99
N ILE A 9 6.68 -4.70 15.68
CA ILE A 9 7.02 -3.38 15.12
C ILE A 9 7.98 -3.51 13.93
N TRP A 10 9.00 -4.36 14.05
CA TRP A 10 9.94 -4.61 12.95
C TRP A 10 9.24 -5.19 11.71
N ILE A 11 8.36 -6.19 11.89
CA ILE A 11 7.53 -6.75 10.82
C ILE A 11 6.61 -5.66 10.23
N HIS A 12 6.00 -4.83 11.08
CA HIS A 12 5.12 -3.75 10.65
C HIS A 12 5.86 -2.76 9.75
N ILE A 13 7.07 -2.34 10.13
CA ILE A 13 7.91 -1.42 9.34
C ILE A 13 8.33 -2.07 8.02
N LEU A 14 8.73 -3.35 8.03
CA LEU A 14 9.07 -4.06 6.79
C LEU A 14 7.86 -4.17 5.84
N ALA A 15 6.70 -4.52 6.39
CA ALA A 15 5.46 -4.57 5.62
C ALA A 15 5.11 -3.18 5.07
N PHE A 16 5.37 -2.12 5.84
CA PHE A 16 5.15 -0.76 5.40
C PHE A 16 6.03 -0.39 4.20
N VAL A 17 7.33 -0.70 4.27
CA VAL A 17 8.29 -0.47 3.17
C VAL A 17 7.92 -1.30 1.93
N ALA A 18 7.67 -2.59 2.12
CA ALA A 18 7.30 -3.50 1.05
C ALA A 18 5.99 -3.08 0.36
N GLY A 19 4.95 -2.77 1.13
CA GLY A 19 3.67 -2.31 0.62
C GLY A 19 3.77 -0.93 -0.06
N GLY A 20 4.53 -0.02 0.54
CA GLY A 20 4.77 1.33 0.01
C GLY A 20 5.52 1.34 -1.31
N SER A 21 6.44 0.40 -1.55
CA SER A 21 7.24 0.31 -2.79
C SER A 21 6.40 0.31 -4.07
N ASN A 22 5.21 -0.30 -4.04
CA ASN A 22 4.32 -0.38 -5.19
C ASN A 22 3.76 1.00 -5.59
N SER A 23 3.63 1.92 -4.63
CA SER A 23 3.21 3.31 -4.90
C SER A 23 4.25 4.11 -5.69
N VAL A 24 5.52 3.71 -5.64
CA VAL A 24 6.63 4.35 -6.36
C VAL A 24 6.89 3.64 -7.69
N VAL A 25 7.01 2.31 -7.66
CA VAL A 25 7.38 1.52 -8.85
C VAL A 25 6.24 1.46 -9.87
N GLY A 26 4.99 1.39 -9.43
CA GLY A 26 3.83 1.29 -10.29
C GLY A 26 3.73 2.43 -11.31
N PRO A 27 3.77 3.70 -10.89
CA PRO A 27 3.80 4.84 -11.82
C PRO A 27 4.99 4.84 -12.78
N VAL A 28 6.18 4.43 -12.31
CA VAL A 28 7.40 4.36 -13.14
C VAL A 28 7.24 3.33 -14.25
N ILE A 29 6.75 2.13 -13.93
CA ILE A 29 6.49 1.10 -14.94
C ILE A 29 5.33 1.52 -15.85
N GLY A 30 4.26 2.09 -15.27
CA GLY A 30 3.12 2.62 -16.01
C GLY A 30 3.50 3.60 -17.11
N ALA A 31 4.40 4.54 -16.81
CA ALA A 31 4.90 5.51 -17.79
C ALA A 31 5.68 4.85 -18.94
N ARG A 32 6.34 3.71 -18.70
CA ARG A 32 7.12 2.98 -19.71
C ARG A 32 6.27 2.04 -20.58
N LEU A 33 5.08 1.66 -20.13
CA LEU A 33 4.21 0.72 -20.87
C LEU A 33 3.71 1.28 -22.20
N ALA A 34 3.53 2.61 -22.30
CA ALA A 34 3.04 3.27 -23.51
C ALA A 34 3.98 3.06 -24.71
N THR A 35 5.29 3.16 -24.48
CA THR A 35 6.33 3.06 -25.52
C THR A 35 7.01 1.70 -25.58
N ALA A 36 6.66 0.78 -24.69
CA ALA A 36 7.27 -0.55 -24.63
C ALA A 36 6.90 -1.43 -25.84
N THR A 37 7.87 -2.22 -26.33
CA THR A 37 7.59 -3.31 -27.28
C THR A 37 6.72 -4.38 -26.63
N PRO A 38 6.05 -5.26 -27.41
CA PRO A 38 5.25 -6.35 -26.86
C PRO A 38 6.00 -7.23 -25.83
N GLU A 39 7.28 -7.52 -26.09
CA GLU A 39 8.14 -8.33 -25.23
C GLU A 39 8.43 -7.61 -23.90
N MET A 40 8.76 -6.31 -23.97
CA MET A 40 8.99 -5.49 -22.78
C MET A 40 7.73 -5.35 -21.93
N ARG A 41 6.55 -5.23 -22.55
CA ARG A 41 5.26 -5.15 -21.84
C ARG A 41 5.00 -6.41 -21.01
N GLN A 42 5.29 -7.60 -21.55
CA GLN A 42 5.15 -8.84 -20.78
C GLN A 42 6.04 -8.84 -19.54
N GLY A 43 7.31 -8.42 -19.68
CA GLY A 43 8.23 -8.28 -18.55
C GLY A 43 7.72 -7.31 -17.48
N TYR A 44 7.24 -6.14 -17.90
CA TYR A 44 6.68 -5.12 -17.01
C TYR A 44 5.42 -5.60 -16.27
N PHE A 45 4.50 -6.28 -16.96
CA PHE A 45 3.33 -6.88 -16.31
C PHE A 45 3.74 -7.97 -15.32
N GLY A 46 4.77 -8.78 -15.63
CA GLY A 46 5.32 -9.77 -14.71
C GLY A 46 5.82 -9.15 -13.40
N VAL A 47 6.59 -8.06 -13.49
CA VAL A 47 7.07 -7.32 -12.31
C VAL A 47 5.91 -6.72 -11.52
N MET A 48 4.98 -6.03 -12.20
CA MET A 48 3.80 -5.42 -11.56
C MET A 48 2.92 -6.46 -10.84
N ASN A 49 2.75 -7.64 -11.43
CA ASN A 49 1.99 -8.73 -10.82
C ASN A 49 2.69 -9.26 -9.56
N ARG A 50 4.03 -9.41 -9.57
CA ARG A 50 4.79 -9.79 -8.37
C ARG A 50 4.69 -8.73 -7.28
N LEU A 51 4.87 -7.46 -7.62
CA LEU A 51 4.73 -6.34 -6.68
C LEU A 51 3.32 -6.26 -6.10
N SER A 52 2.29 -6.53 -6.89
CA SER A 52 0.91 -6.61 -6.40
C SER A 52 0.75 -7.73 -5.36
N GLN A 53 1.37 -8.89 -5.55
CA GLN A 53 1.31 -9.96 -4.55
C GLN A 53 2.06 -9.59 -3.27
N VAL A 54 3.27 -9.05 -3.39
CA VAL A 54 4.03 -8.53 -2.23
C VAL A 54 3.21 -7.48 -1.48
N GLY A 55 2.60 -6.54 -2.20
CA GLY A 55 1.74 -5.51 -1.62
C GLY A 55 0.53 -6.06 -0.87
N LYS A 56 -0.09 -7.15 -1.34
CA LYS A 56 -1.19 -7.81 -0.61
C LYS A 56 -0.72 -8.44 0.69
N VAL A 57 0.40 -9.18 0.65
CA VAL A 57 0.97 -9.81 1.85
C VAL A 57 1.38 -8.74 2.86
N ALA A 58 2.05 -7.69 2.39
CA ALA A 58 2.40 -6.53 3.19
C ALA A 58 1.16 -5.86 3.82
N MET A 59 0.09 -5.68 3.06
CA MET A 59 -1.15 -5.10 3.57
C MET A 59 -1.76 -5.96 4.68
N VAL A 60 -1.83 -7.28 4.49
CA VAL A 60 -2.33 -8.20 5.53
C VAL A 60 -1.45 -8.10 6.79
N ALA A 61 -0.12 -8.10 6.61
CA ALA A 61 0.81 -7.93 7.72
C ALA A 61 0.58 -6.59 8.45
N LEU A 62 0.38 -5.48 7.75
CA LEU A 62 0.09 -4.17 8.36
C LEU A 62 -1.24 -4.16 9.13
N LEU A 63 -2.30 -4.71 8.54
CA LEU A 63 -3.63 -4.76 9.16
C LEU A 63 -3.68 -5.67 10.39
N VAL A 64 -2.79 -6.66 10.48
CA VAL A 64 -2.68 -7.54 11.66
C VAL A 64 -1.74 -6.94 12.71
N THR A 65 -0.52 -6.56 12.30
CA THR A 65 0.50 -6.07 13.24
C THR A 65 0.14 -4.72 13.84
N GLY A 66 -0.53 -3.82 13.11
CA GLY A 66 -0.93 -2.50 13.62
C GLY A 66 -1.84 -2.58 14.86
N PRO A 67 -2.99 -3.25 14.78
CA PRO A 67 -3.88 -3.47 15.93
C PRO A 67 -3.21 -4.25 17.06
N LEU A 68 -2.37 -5.24 16.76
CA LEU A 68 -1.64 -6.00 17.79
C LEU A 68 -0.65 -5.10 18.56
N ILE A 69 0.10 -4.25 17.86
CA ILE A 69 1.01 -3.28 18.51
C ILE A 69 0.20 -2.32 19.36
N LEU A 70 -0.92 -1.80 18.85
CA LEU A 70 -1.79 -0.90 19.59
C LEU A 70 -2.29 -1.53 20.90
N TRP A 71 -2.75 -2.79 20.83
CA TRP A 71 -3.24 -3.51 22.00
C TRP A 71 -2.14 -3.83 23.00
N LEU A 72 -1.03 -4.42 22.52
CA LEU A 72 0.03 -4.95 23.40
C LEU A 72 0.96 -3.88 23.96
N ARG A 73 1.17 -2.77 23.24
CA ARG A 73 2.08 -1.69 23.66
C ARG A 73 1.35 -0.51 24.28
N TYR A 74 0.17 -0.16 23.78
CA TYR A 74 -0.55 1.05 24.18
C TYR A 74 -1.83 0.76 24.97
N GLY A 75 -2.13 -0.51 25.28
CA GLY A 75 -3.32 -0.88 26.05
C GLY A 75 -4.64 -0.73 25.29
N GLY A 76 -4.60 -0.56 23.96
CA GLY A 76 -5.78 -0.38 23.12
C GLY A 76 -5.95 1.06 22.61
N LEU A 77 -7.20 1.52 22.53
CA LEU A 77 -7.57 2.79 21.89
C LEU A 77 -7.65 3.98 22.85
N GLU A 78 -7.44 3.80 24.16
CA GLU A 78 -7.60 4.88 25.15
C GLU A 78 -6.65 6.07 24.92
N GLY A 79 -5.51 5.86 24.27
CA GLY A 79 -4.56 6.92 23.90
C GLY A 79 -4.68 7.43 22.44
N ALA A 80 -5.71 7.03 21.71
CA ALA A 80 -5.83 7.35 20.28
C ALA A 80 -6.25 8.81 20.06
N ASN A 81 -5.29 9.65 19.63
CA ASN A 81 -5.54 11.04 19.29
C ASN A 81 -6.15 11.21 17.87
N THR A 82 -6.49 12.45 17.49
CA THR A 82 -7.08 12.76 16.18
C THR A 82 -6.21 12.28 15.00
N TRP A 83 -4.88 12.34 15.12
CA TRP A 83 -3.95 11.88 14.07
C TRP A 83 -4.02 10.37 13.85
N PHE A 84 -4.26 9.59 14.92
CA PHE A 84 -4.52 8.17 14.79
C PHE A 84 -5.74 7.91 13.90
N TRP A 85 -6.84 8.63 14.11
CA TRP A 85 -8.05 8.46 13.32
C TRP A 85 -7.88 8.92 11.87
N ILE A 86 -7.20 10.05 11.64
CA ILE A 86 -6.83 10.51 10.29
C ILE A 86 -6.04 9.41 9.56
N LYS A 87 -5.04 8.83 10.22
CA LYS A 87 -4.26 7.71 9.68
C LYS A 87 -5.16 6.53 9.30
N MET A 88 -6.10 6.15 10.16
CA MET A 88 -7.01 5.02 9.89
C MET A 88 -7.92 5.27 8.70
N VAL A 89 -8.44 6.49 8.53
CA VAL A 89 -9.23 6.87 7.34
C VAL A 89 -8.36 6.79 6.08
N LEU A 90 -7.12 7.29 6.13
CA LEU A 90 -6.20 7.23 5.00
C LEU A 90 -5.81 5.78 4.64
N VAL A 91 -5.65 4.90 5.63
CA VAL A 91 -5.47 3.45 5.41
C VAL A 91 -6.68 2.86 4.68
N ALA A 92 -7.91 3.22 5.06
CA ALA A 92 -9.12 2.76 4.37
C ALA A 92 -9.17 3.26 2.91
N VAL A 93 -8.86 4.54 2.66
CA VAL A 93 -8.76 5.09 1.30
C VAL A 93 -7.70 4.36 0.49
N MET A 94 -6.53 4.12 1.08
CA MET A 94 -5.43 3.39 0.45
C MET A 94 -5.86 1.97 0.06
N LEU A 95 -6.55 1.24 0.95
CA LEU A 95 -7.06 -0.10 0.68
C LEU A 95 -8.07 -0.11 -0.48
N ALA A 96 -9.03 0.81 -0.46
CA ALA A 96 -10.02 0.95 -1.53
C ALA A 96 -9.35 1.25 -2.88
N ALA A 97 -8.37 2.16 -2.91
CA ALA A 97 -7.61 2.50 -4.11
C ALA A 97 -6.78 1.32 -4.63
N ILE A 98 -6.13 0.54 -3.75
CA ILE A 98 -5.37 -0.66 -4.14
C ILE A 98 -6.27 -1.71 -4.78
N ILE A 99 -7.43 -1.98 -4.17
CA ILE A 99 -8.40 -2.97 -4.70
C ILE A 99 -8.92 -2.51 -6.06
N TYR A 100 -9.40 -1.26 -6.14
CA TYR A 100 -9.91 -0.67 -7.37
C TYR A 100 -8.85 -0.65 -8.48
N GLY A 101 -7.63 -0.24 -8.16
CA GLY A 101 -6.50 -0.21 -9.07
C GLY A 101 -6.12 -1.60 -9.58
N GLY A 102 -6.10 -2.60 -8.70
CA GLY A 102 -5.79 -3.98 -9.06
C GLY A 102 -6.83 -4.60 -10.00
N ILE A 103 -8.11 -4.32 -9.80
CA ILE A 103 -9.20 -4.77 -10.69
C ILE A 103 -9.04 -4.14 -12.08
N ASN A 104 -8.83 -2.82 -12.14
CA ASN A 104 -8.67 -2.11 -13.41
C ASN A 104 -7.36 -2.50 -14.12
N PHE A 105 -6.28 -2.79 -13.39
CA PHE A 105 -5.03 -3.25 -13.98
C PHE A 105 -5.14 -4.63 -14.63
N LYS A 106 -5.99 -5.52 -14.08
CA LYS A 106 -6.30 -6.79 -14.74
C LYS A 106 -7.10 -6.57 -16.03
N LYS A 107 -8.06 -5.65 -16.02
CA LYS A 107 -8.83 -5.29 -17.23
C LYS A 107 -7.94 -4.64 -18.29
N SER A 108 -6.97 -3.81 -17.91
CA SER A 108 -6.04 -3.21 -18.85
C SER A 108 -5.11 -4.22 -19.50
N GLN A 109 -4.71 -5.27 -18.78
CA GLN A 109 -3.97 -6.40 -19.36
C GLN A 109 -4.79 -7.15 -20.42
N ALA A 110 -6.13 -7.08 -20.36
CA ALA A 110 -7.03 -7.64 -21.38
C ALA A 110 -7.32 -6.67 -22.54
N GLY A 111 -6.64 -5.52 -22.60
CA GLY A 111 -6.77 -4.54 -23.70
C GLY A 111 -7.67 -3.33 -23.40
N ASP A 112 -8.26 -3.22 -22.20
CA ASP A 112 -9.07 -2.06 -21.82
C ASP A 112 -8.19 -0.84 -21.47
N VAL A 113 -8.08 0.09 -22.43
CA VAL A 113 -7.28 1.31 -22.32
C VAL A 113 -7.77 2.23 -21.19
N GLU A 114 -9.09 2.36 -21.03
CA GLU A 114 -9.68 3.24 -20.01
C GLU A 114 -9.48 2.65 -18.60
N ALA A 115 -9.53 1.33 -18.47
CA ALA A 115 -9.13 0.67 -17.23
C ALA A 115 -7.65 0.93 -16.90
N GLY A 116 -6.76 1.02 -17.90
CA GLY A 116 -5.36 1.40 -17.70
C GLY A 116 -5.22 2.80 -17.07
N ARG A 117 -5.99 3.77 -17.55
CA ARG A 117 -6.03 5.13 -17.00
C ARG A 117 -6.54 5.14 -15.56
N ARG A 118 -7.62 4.41 -15.28
CA ARG A 118 -8.20 4.26 -13.93
C ARG A 118 -7.22 3.61 -12.94
N ALA A 119 -6.52 2.56 -13.38
CA ALA A 119 -5.47 1.91 -12.58
C ALA A 119 -4.34 2.90 -12.24
N GLY A 120 -3.90 3.71 -13.20
CA GLY A 120 -2.90 4.75 -12.98
C GLY A 120 -3.36 5.82 -11.97
N LEU A 121 -4.60 6.29 -12.04
CA LEU A 121 -5.16 7.22 -11.05
C LEU A 121 -5.21 6.58 -9.65
N ALA A 122 -5.65 5.33 -9.56
CA ALA A 122 -5.71 4.60 -8.31
C ALA A 122 -4.32 4.46 -7.65
N HIS A 123 -3.27 4.26 -8.44
CA HIS A 123 -1.89 4.23 -7.93
C HIS A 123 -1.44 5.58 -7.38
N LYS A 124 -1.80 6.70 -8.04
CA LYS A 124 -1.51 8.05 -7.52
C LYS A 124 -2.23 8.31 -6.20
N VAL A 125 -3.52 7.96 -6.11
CA VAL A 125 -4.31 8.08 -4.88
C VAL A 125 -3.70 7.24 -3.76
N THR A 126 -3.28 6.00 -4.07
CA THR A 126 -2.59 5.11 -3.13
C THR A 126 -1.31 5.77 -2.60
N GLY A 127 -0.47 6.34 -3.48
CA GLY A 127 0.76 7.01 -3.08
C GLY A 127 0.54 8.26 -2.20
N LEU A 128 -0.46 9.08 -2.53
CA LEU A 128 -0.83 10.24 -1.71
C LEU A 128 -1.39 9.82 -0.35
N ALA A 129 -2.27 8.82 -0.32
CA ALA A 129 -2.80 8.27 0.91
C ALA A 129 -1.68 7.68 1.78
N PHE A 130 -0.74 6.95 1.18
CA PHE A 130 0.43 6.39 1.85
C PHE A 130 1.31 7.46 2.50
N ALA A 131 1.61 8.56 1.78
CA ALA A 131 2.36 9.68 2.33
C ALA A 131 1.62 10.34 3.52
N GLY A 132 0.29 10.47 3.42
CA GLY A 132 -0.53 10.95 4.53
C GLY A 132 -0.53 9.99 5.73
N VAL A 133 -0.57 8.67 5.49
CA VAL A 133 -0.46 7.65 6.55
C VAL A 133 0.88 7.78 7.29
N LEU A 134 1.99 7.98 6.57
CA LEU A 134 3.29 8.23 7.17
C LEU A 134 3.29 9.46 8.09
N LEU A 135 2.85 10.59 7.56
CA LEU A 135 2.83 11.85 8.31
C LEU A 135 1.95 11.75 9.56
N SER A 136 0.73 11.23 9.40
CA SER A 136 -0.20 11.06 10.52
C SER A 136 0.27 10.01 11.52
N ALA A 137 1.00 8.97 11.09
CA ALA A 137 1.59 7.99 12.01
C ALA A 137 2.65 8.61 12.92
N VAL A 138 3.51 9.49 12.38
CA VAL A 138 4.50 10.22 13.18
C VAL A 138 3.82 11.08 14.24
N LEU A 139 2.75 11.80 13.86
CA LEU A 139 2.03 12.70 14.78
C LEU A 139 1.10 11.95 15.77
N ALA A 140 0.68 10.73 15.43
CA ALA A 140 -0.18 9.92 16.29
C ALA A 140 0.55 9.35 17.52
N PHE A 141 1.88 9.21 17.45
CA PHE A 141 2.68 8.54 18.48
C PHE A 141 3.90 9.38 18.92
N ASN A 142 3.82 10.70 18.77
CA ASN A 142 4.77 11.65 19.37
C ASN A 142 4.36 12.02 20.80
#